data_AF-Q39806-F1
#
_entry.id   AF-Q39806-F1
#
_cell.length_a   1.000
_cell.length_b   1.000
_cell.length_c   1.000
_cell.angle_alpha   90.00
_cell.angle_beta   90.00
_cell.angle_gamma   90.00
#
_symmetry.space_group_name_H-M   'P 1'
#
loop_
_entity.id
_entity.type
_entity.pdbx_description
1 polymer ?
#
loop_
_entity_poly.entity_id
_entity_poly.type
_entity_poly.pdbx_seq_one_letter_code
_entity_poly.pdbx_strand_id
1 'polypeptide(L)' 'CHSACKSCICALSYPAQCFCVDITDFCYEPCKPSEDDKENY' A
#
# COMPACT_ATOMS: atom_id res chain seq x y z
N CYS A 1 5.96 5.38 -0.95
CA CYS A 1 5.32 4.40 -1.86
C CYS A 1 5.78 2.99 -1.52
N HIS A 2 5.09 1.97 -2.04
CA HIS A 2 5.52 0.57 -1.95
C HIS A 2 6.83 0.35 -2.72
N SER A 3 7.70 -0.56 -2.26
CA SER A 3 9.06 -0.76 -2.79
C SER A 3 9.09 -1.25 -4.24
N ALA A 4 8.08 -2.01 -4.67
CA ALA A 4 7.95 -2.49 -6.04
C ALA A 4 7.23 -1.51 -6.99
N CYS A 5 6.80 -0.34 -6.48
CA CYS A 5 6.13 0.68 -7.29
C CYS A 5 7.11 1.33 -8.28
N LYS A 6 6.81 1.27 -9.58
CA LYS A 6 7.60 1.86 -10.66
C LYS A 6 7.31 3.35 -10.81
N SER A 7 6.06 3.78 -10.65
CA SER A 7 5.63 5.16 -10.76
C SER A 7 5.02 5.65 -9.44
N CYS A 8 5.81 6.40 -8.68
CA CYS A 8 5.42 7.01 -7.41
C CYS A 8 5.29 8.53 -7.58
N ILE A 9 4.09 9.06 -7.31
CA ILE A 9 3.84 10.51 -7.28
C ILE A 9 3.82 11.00 -5.84
N CYS A 10 4.36 12.19 -5.61
CA CYS A 10 4.41 12.81 -4.29
C CYS A 10 3.94 14.27 -4.36
N ALA A 11 3.16 14.70 -3.36
CA ALA A 11 2.87 16.11 -3.18
C ALA A 11 4.15 16.88 -2.78
N LEU A 12 4.30 18.10 -3.28
CA LEU A 12 5.41 19.00 -2.93
C LEU A 12 5.15 19.69 -1.58
N SER A 13 4.98 18.89 -0.54
CA SER A 13 4.73 19.30 0.85
C SER A 13 5.77 18.71 1.81
N TYR A 14 5.82 19.20 3.06
CA TYR A 14 6.63 18.61 4.12
C TYR A 14 5.75 18.18 5.31
N PRO A 15 5.63 16.88 5.63
CA PRO A 15 6.16 15.73 4.88
C PRO A 15 5.44 15.53 3.53
N ALA A 16 6.11 14.87 2.59
CA ALA A 16 5.52 14.54 1.30
C ALA A 16 4.52 13.39 1.44
N GLN A 17 3.30 13.58 0.95
CA GLN A 17 2.32 12.50 0.82
C GLN A 17 2.48 11.88 -0.57
N CYS A 18 2.68 10.56 -0.63
CA CYS A 18 2.97 9.87 -1.89
C CYS A 18 2.04 8.70 -2.15
N PHE A 19 1.69 8.51 -3.42
CA PHE A 19 0.80 7.46 -3.89
C PHE A 19 1.44 6.70 -5.05
N CYS A 20 1.22 5.38 -5.09
CA CYS A 20 1.61 4.55 -6.22
C CYS A 20 0.52 4.64 -7.29
N VAL A 21 0.91 4.87 -8.54
CA VAL A 21 -0.03 4.98 -9.68
C VAL A 21 0.21 3.90 -10.73
N ASP A 22 0.94 2.84 -10.36
CA ASP A 22 1.08 1.67 -11.20
C ASP A 22 -0.29 1.01 -11.45
N ILE A 23 -0.50 0.54 -12.68
CA ILE A 23 -1.65 -0.29 -13.03
C ILE A 23 -1.14 -1.72 -13.16
N THR A 24 -1.57 -2.58 -12.24
CA THR A 24 -1.28 -4.01 -12.22
C THR A 24 -2.58 -4.80 -12.32
N ASP A 25 -2.50 -6.04 -12.80
CA ASP A 25 -3.62 -7.00 -12.85
C ASP A 25 -3.76 -7.82 -11.55
N PHE A 26 -2.98 -7.48 -10.53
CA PHE A 26 -2.99 -8.09 -9.20
C PHE A 26 -2.81 -7.03 -8.09
N CYS A 27 -3.13 -7.43 -6.86
CA CYS A 27 -2.82 -6.67 -5.64
C CYS A 27 -1.70 -7.37 -4.86
N TYR A 28 -0.81 -6.61 -4.23
CA TYR A 28 0.10 -7.16 -3.22
C TYR A 28 -0.68 -7.70 -2.03
N GLU A 29 -0.03 -8.54 -1.23
CA GLU A 29 -0.58 -8.95 0.06
C GLU A 29 -0.98 -7.72 0.89
N PRO A 30 -2.17 -7.74 1.54
CA PRO A 30 -2.57 -6.65 2.40
C PRO A 30 -1.50 -6.39 3.46
N CYS A 31 -1.11 -5.12 3.64
CA CYS A 31 -0.07 -4.79 4.61
C CYS A 31 -0.47 -5.08 6.06
N LYS A 32 -1.77 -5.16 6.33
CA LYS A 32 -2.32 -5.57 7.63
C LYS A 32 -2.83 -6.99 7.52
N PRO A 33 -2.57 -7.86 8.52
CA PRO A 33 -3.16 -9.19 8.57
C PRO A 33 -4.68 -9.09 8.72
N SER A 34 -5.40 -10.14 8.30
CA SER A 34 -6.81 -10.34 8.62
C SER A 34 -6.99 -10.44 10.13
N GLU A 35 -8.01 -9.78 10.67
CA GLU A 35 -8.36 -9.90 12.10
C GLU A 35 -9.28 -11.11 12.38
N ASP A 36 -9.55 -11.91 11.35
CA ASP A 36 -10.47 -13.05 11.35
C ASP A 36 -10.00 -14.24 12.21
N ASP A 37 -8.74 -14.22 12.67
CA ASP A 37 -8.16 -15.26 13.53
C ASP A 37 -8.52 -15.11 15.02
N LYS A 38 -9.38 -14.15 15.39
CA LYS A 38 -9.74 -13.87 16.81
C LYS A 38 -11.03 -14.53 17.30
N GLU A 39 -11.82 -15.21 16.46
CA GLU A 39 -13.06 -15.89 16.87
C GLU A 39 -12.87 -17.39 17.16
N ASN A 40 -11.97 -17.75 18.08
CA ASN A 40 -11.93 -19.13 18.64
C ASN A 40 -11.40 -19.21 20.08
N TYR A 41 -11.64 -18.18 20.91
CA TYR A 41 -11.46 -18.27 22.37
C TYR A 41 -12.63 -17.68 23.13
#